data_AF-A0A7S4MAR5-F1
#
_entry.id   AF-A0A7S4MAR5-F1
#
_cell.length_a   1.000
_cell.length_b   1.000
_cell.length_c   1.000
_cell.angle_alpha   90.00
_cell.angle_beta   90.00
_cell.angle_gamma   90.00
#
_symmetry.space_group_name_H-M   'P 1'
#
loop_
_entity.id
_entity.type
_entity.pdbx_description
1 polymer ?
#
loop_
_entity_poly.entity_id
_entity_poly.type
_entity_poly.pdbx_seq_one_letter_code
_entity_poly.pdbx_strand_id
1 'polypeptide(L)'
;FQPINTWLRKVSEQPDCGQRQKLAQDVASSFGATVGHIVSAIQKLSTVQQPQMLFRGLRGVLEGRFWMPDAQGLVVATDAAFMSTSLAVDTPIRYMDPGSKEVPRPNVLWEIHTSEKDDSGLHNGADVSMLSQFNHEKEVLFPPLTMLRVKLRQPGSSSQAKQLTTTSVAEQIASSRERFQVTQDKREGKQFERIAVVPHV
;
A
#
# COMPACT_ATOMS: atom_id res chain seq x y z
N PHE A 1 14.81 8.99 -5.36
CA PHE A 1 13.50 9.01 -4.66
C PHE A 1 13.61 8.95 -3.13
N GLN A 2 14.60 8.25 -2.54
CA GLN A 2 14.68 8.04 -1.08
C GLN A 2 14.62 9.33 -0.21
N PRO A 3 15.34 10.43 -0.50
CA PRO A 3 15.28 11.63 0.34
C PRO A 3 13.87 12.21 0.48
N ILE A 4 13.12 12.29 -0.62
CA ILE A 4 11.75 12.81 -0.66
C ILE A 4 10.81 11.91 0.15
N ASN A 5 10.86 10.59 -0.06
CA ASN A 5 10.00 9.66 0.66
C ASN A 5 10.32 9.57 2.15
N THR A 6 11.59 9.68 2.52
CA THR A 6 12.02 9.76 3.93
C THR A 6 11.52 11.05 4.57
N TRP A 7 11.62 12.19 3.87
CA TRP A 7 11.09 13.46 4.36
C TRP A 7 9.57 13.42 4.55
N LEU A 8 8.81 12.89 3.59
CA LEU A 8 7.35 12.74 3.70
C LEU A 8 6.95 11.92 4.94
N ARG A 9 7.62 10.79 5.19
CA ARG A 9 7.35 9.95 6.37
C ARG A 9 7.68 10.68 7.67
N LYS A 10 8.83 11.34 7.75
CA LYS A 10 9.21 12.15 8.92
C LYS A 10 8.19 13.25 9.23
N VAL A 11 7.69 13.92 8.19
CA VAL A 11 6.63 14.94 8.32
C VAL A 11 5.35 14.28 8.85
N SER A 12 4.95 13.11 8.32
CA SER A 12 3.73 12.41 8.76
C SER A 12 3.80 11.89 10.20
N GLU A 13 5.00 11.55 10.68
CA GLU A 13 5.23 11.05 12.04
C GLU A 13 5.14 12.15 13.11
N GLN A 14 5.25 13.43 12.74
CA GLN A 14 5.14 14.51 13.72
C GLN A 14 3.70 14.65 14.20
N PRO A 15 3.43 14.53 15.52
CA PRO A 15 2.07 14.64 16.05
C PRO A 15 1.55 16.08 16.02
N ASP A 16 2.44 17.06 16.27
CA ASP A 16 2.12 18.47 16.37
C ASP A 16 2.05 19.16 15.00
N CYS A 17 1.01 19.98 14.79
CA CYS A 17 0.82 20.69 13.53
C CYS A 17 1.88 21.77 13.29
N GLY A 18 2.37 22.44 14.34
CA GLY A 18 3.42 23.44 14.25
C GLY A 18 4.76 22.82 13.84
N GLN A 19 5.10 21.66 14.38
CA GLN A 19 6.28 20.90 13.99
C GLN A 19 6.21 20.41 12.54
N ARG A 20 5.04 19.89 12.10
CA ARG A 20 4.82 19.54 10.69
C ARG A 20 5.05 20.74 9.78
N GLN A 21 4.47 21.89 10.12
CA GLN A 21 4.62 23.12 9.35
C GLN A 21 6.09 23.57 9.30
N LYS A 22 6.79 23.53 10.43
CA LYS A 22 8.20 23.92 10.51
C LYS A 22 9.08 23.04 9.61
N LEU A 23 8.90 21.72 9.62
CA LEU A 23 9.61 20.80 8.72
C LEU A 23 9.22 21.00 7.26
N ALA A 24 7.95 21.33 6.99
CA ALA A 24 7.47 21.57 5.64
C ALA A 24 8.01 22.89 5.05
N GLN A 25 8.31 23.88 5.88
CA GLN A 25 8.78 25.20 5.48
C GLN A 25 10.29 25.40 5.63
N ASP A 26 11.02 24.40 6.13
CA ASP A 26 12.46 24.48 6.29
C ASP A 26 13.18 24.56 4.93
N VAL A 27 13.89 25.66 4.69
CA VAL A 27 14.51 25.96 3.38
C VAL A 27 15.59 24.94 3.01
N ALA A 28 16.30 24.39 4.00
CA ALA A 28 17.44 23.50 3.76
C ALA A 28 17.01 22.05 3.48
N SER A 29 15.88 21.61 4.04
CA SER A 29 15.47 20.20 4.03
C SER A 29 14.08 19.93 3.45
N SER A 30 13.30 20.96 3.12
CA SER A 30 11.96 20.78 2.56
C SER A 30 11.99 20.32 1.10
N PHE A 31 11.11 19.38 0.79
CA PHE A 31 10.80 18.95 -0.57
C PHE A 31 9.40 19.41 -1.00
N GLY A 32 8.76 20.33 -0.27
CA GLY A 32 7.34 20.69 -0.47
C GLY A 32 6.99 21.11 -1.89
N ALA A 33 7.78 22.01 -2.50
CA ALA A 33 7.57 22.44 -3.89
C ALA A 33 7.71 21.27 -4.88
N THR A 34 8.75 20.45 -4.73
CA THR A 34 8.98 19.25 -5.54
C THR A 34 7.83 18.26 -5.43
N VAL A 35 7.34 17.99 -4.21
CA VAL A 35 6.19 17.13 -3.97
C VAL A 35 4.94 17.71 -4.66
N GLY A 36 4.68 19.00 -4.54
CA GLY A 36 3.56 19.67 -5.20
C GLY A 36 3.60 19.52 -6.74
N HIS A 37 4.77 19.69 -7.34
CA HIS A 37 4.95 19.49 -8.79
C HIS A 37 4.72 18.04 -9.22
N ILE A 38 5.26 17.07 -8.49
CA ILE A 38 5.08 15.64 -8.80
C ILE A 38 3.61 15.24 -8.64
N VAL A 39 2.93 15.69 -7.57
CA VAL A 39 1.50 15.42 -7.37
C VAL A 39 0.67 16.01 -8.50
N SER A 40 0.97 17.24 -8.94
CA SER A 40 0.31 17.87 -10.09
C SER A 40 0.51 17.06 -11.39
N ALA A 41 1.70 16.50 -11.61
CA ALA A 41 1.98 15.63 -12.75
C ALA A 41 1.20 14.31 -12.67
N ILE A 42 1.19 13.64 -11.50
CA ILE A 42 0.42 12.42 -11.26
C ILE A 42 -1.08 12.66 -11.52
N GLN A 43 -1.63 13.77 -11.03
CA GLN A 43 -3.03 14.13 -11.28
C GLN A 43 -3.36 14.23 -12.77
N LYS A 44 -2.46 14.80 -13.58
CA LYS A 44 -2.69 14.90 -15.03
C LYS A 44 -2.59 13.54 -15.71
N LEU A 45 -1.53 12.79 -15.44
CA LEU A 45 -1.28 11.48 -16.07
C LEU A 45 -2.33 10.43 -15.69
N SER A 46 -2.79 10.43 -14.43
CA SER A 46 -3.83 9.50 -13.96
C SER A 46 -5.18 9.68 -14.67
N THR A 47 -5.48 10.87 -15.21
CA THR A 47 -6.78 11.12 -15.89
C THR A 47 -6.95 10.38 -17.20
N VAL A 48 -5.85 10.02 -17.86
CA VAL A 48 -5.88 9.28 -19.14
C VAL A 48 -5.68 7.78 -18.97
N GLN A 49 -5.51 7.33 -17.73
CA GLN A 49 -5.19 5.94 -17.42
C GLN A 49 -6.45 5.13 -17.12
N GLN A 50 -6.51 3.92 -17.70
CA GLN A 50 -7.56 2.96 -17.40
C GLN A 50 -7.26 2.16 -16.13
N PRO A 51 -8.29 1.76 -15.35
CA PRO A 51 -8.10 0.90 -14.18
C PRO A 51 -7.43 -0.42 -14.55
N GLN A 52 -6.38 -0.78 -13.82
CA GLN A 52 -5.58 -1.99 -14.00
C GLN A 52 -5.20 -2.59 -12.64
N MET A 53 -4.89 -3.89 -12.63
CA MET A 53 -4.35 -4.53 -11.43
C MET A 53 -2.89 -4.15 -11.25
N LEU A 54 -2.52 -3.69 -10.05
CA LEU A 54 -1.16 -3.25 -9.72
C LEU A 54 -0.60 -4.08 -8.57
N PHE A 55 0.73 -4.15 -8.50
CA PHE A 55 1.43 -4.96 -7.52
C PHE A 55 2.49 -4.15 -6.79
N ARG A 56 2.58 -4.32 -5.48
CA ARG A 56 3.63 -3.70 -4.65
C ARG A 56 4.13 -4.68 -3.59
N GLY A 57 5.43 -4.90 -3.56
CA GLY A 57 6.10 -5.77 -2.60
C GLY A 57 6.60 -4.99 -1.39
N LEU A 58 6.39 -5.53 -0.20
CA LEU A 58 6.96 -5.07 1.06
C LEU A 58 7.74 -6.21 1.72
N ARG A 59 8.80 -5.87 2.45
CA ARG A 59 9.54 -6.82 3.29
C ARG A 59 8.97 -6.78 4.71
N GLY A 60 8.93 -7.92 5.38
CA GLY A 60 8.43 -8.05 6.75
C GLY A 60 7.01 -8.60 6.83
N VAL A 61 6.41 -8.46 8.02
CA VAL A 61 5.03 -8.86 8.35
C VAL A 61 4.26 -7.62 8.75
N LEU A 62 2.96 -7.57 8.44
CA LEU A 62 2.07 -6.56 8.99
C LEU A 62 1.80 -6.84 10.47
N GLU A 63 1.95 -5.82 11.30
CA GLU A 63 1.71 -5.93 12.74
C GLU A 63 0.29 -6.43 13.04
N GLY A 64 0.11 -7.20 14.13
CA GLY A 64 -1.20 -7.78 14.47
C GLY A 64 -2.34 -6.74 14.54
N ARG A 65 -2.05 -5.55 15.08
CA ARG A 65 -3.01 -4.43 15.19
C ARG A 65 -3.52 -3.91 13.84
N PHE A 66 -2.76 -4.10 12.75
CA PHE A 66 -3.21 -3.72 11.41
C PHE A 66 -4.53 -4.41 11.05
N TRP A 67 -4.72 -5.64 11.52
CA TRP A 67 -5.89 -6.44 11.19
C TRP A 67 -7.11 -6.14 12.07
N MET A 68 -7.00 -5.20 13.00
CA MET A 68 -8.14 -4.74 13.77
C MET A 68 -8.93 -3.74 12.92
N PRO A 69 -10.21 -4.03 12.61
CA PRO A 69 -11.02 -3.09 11.87
C PRO A 69 -11.26 -1.80 12.66
N ASP A 70 -11.41 -0.69 11.96
CA ASP A 70 -11.85 0.58 12.53
C ASP A 70 -13.34 0.54 12.95
N ALA A 71 -13.86 1.68 13.40
CA ALA A 71 -15.26 1.82 13.83
C ALA A 71 -16.28 1.52 12.70
N GLN A 72 -15.83 1.59 11.44
CA GLN A 72 -16.61 1.31 10.24
C GLN A 72 -16.43 -0.14 9.78
N GLY A 73 -15.61 -0.94 10.48
CA GLY A 73 -15.33 -2.32 10.15
C GLY A 73 -14.33 -2.48 9.00
N LEU A 74 -13.54 -1.45 8.69
CA LEU A 74 -12.56 -1.44 7.61
C LEU A 74 -11.14 -1.70 8.14
N VAL A 75 -10.32 -2.39 7.34
CA VAL A 75 -8.88 -2.50 7.57
C VAL A 75 -8.17 -1.70 6.48
N VAL A 76 -7.44 -0.67 6.90
CA VAL A 76 -6.82 0.33 6.01
C VAL A 76 -5.35 0.51 6.31
N ALA A 77 -4.52 0.57 5.27
CA ALA A 77 -3.13 1.02 5.32
C ALA A 77 -3.00 2.39 4.65
N THR A 78 -2.16 3.28 5.17
CA THR A 78 -1.83 4.56 4.53
C THR A 78 -0.33 4.60 4.24
N ASP A 79 0.06 4.86 2.99
CA ASP A 79 1.46 5.17 2.66
C ASP A 79 1.65 6.69 2.69
N ALA A 80 2.39 7.19 3.68
CA ALA A 80 2.66 8.61 3.83
C ALA A 80 3.55 9.19 2.71
N ALA A 81 4.24 8.34 1.96
CA ALA A 81 5.12 8.73 0.87
C ALA A 81 4.52 8.42 -0.51
N PHE A 82 5.22 8.78 -1.59
CA PHE A 82 4.82 8.30 -2.92
C PHE A 82 4.88 6.77 -2.95
N MET A 83 3.77 6.16 -3.36
CA MET A 83 3.63 4.71 -3.41
C MET A 83 3.85 4.22 -4.85
N SER A 84 5.04 3.67 -5.08
CA SER A 84 5.42 3.03 -6.35
C SER A 84 4.85 1.61 -6.46
N THR A 85 4.24 1.30 -7.59
CA THR A 85 3.62 0.01 -7.89
C THR A 85 3.99 -0.42 -9.32
N SER A 86 3.75 -1.67 -9.66
CA SER A 86 4.04 -2.19 -11.00
C SER A 86 2.83 -2.91 -11.60
N LEU A 87 2.67 -2.78 -12.93
CA LEU A 87 1.76 -3.63 -13.71
C LEU A 87 2.26 -5.08 -13.84
N ALA A 88 3.56 -5.31 -13.66
CA ALA A 88 4.15 -6.63 -13.74
C ALA A 88 4.34 -7.21 -12.33
N VAL A 89 3.62 -8.28 -12.00
CA VAL A 89 3.69 -8.94 -10.69
C VAL A 89 5.10 -9.40 -10.30
N ASP A 90 5.93 -9.74 -11.28
CA ASP A 90 7.28 -10.25 -11.03
C ASP A 90 8.25 -9.14 -10.59
N THR A 91 8.03 -7.89 -11.00
CA THR A 91 8.87 -6.75 -10.63
C THR A 91 8.99 -6.58 -9.11
N PRO A 92 7.89 -6.42 -8.33
CA PRO A 92 7.99 -6.31 -6.88
C PRO A 92 8.49 -7.60 -6.21
N ILE A 93 8.19 -8.77 -6.76
CA ILE A 93 8.68 -10.05 -6.22
C ILE A 93 10.20 -10.11 -6.29
N ARG A 94 10.83 -9.61 -7.36
CA ARG A 94 12.30 -9.54 -7.47
C ARG A 94 12.96 -8.77 -6.32
N TYR A 95 12.30 -7.75 -5.79
CA TYR A 95 12.79 -6.93 -4.67
C TYR A 95 12.55 -7.52 -3.27
N MET A 96 11.73 -8.57 -3.14
CA MET A 96 11.48 -9.25 -1.87
C MET A 96 12.74 -9.96 -1.34
N ASP A 97 12.79 -10.12 -0.02
CA ASP A 97 13.86 -10.85 0.64
C ASP A 97 13.61 -12.37 0.47
N PRO A 98 14.49 -13.12 -0.23
CA PRO A 98 14.33 -14.56 -0.38
C PRO A 98 14.52 -15.32 0.95
N GLY A 99 15.13 -14.69 1.96
CA GLY A 99 15.61 -15.38 3.15
C GLY A 99 16.68 -16.43 2.83
N SER A 100 16.92 -17.33 3.78
CA SER A 100 17.68 -18.55 3.54
C SER A 100 16.75 -19.76 3.48
N LYS A 101 17.26 -20.91 3.03
CA LYS A 101 16.50 -22.17 3.08
C LYS A 101 16.15 -22.57 4.52
N GLU A 102 16.95 -22.15 5.50
CA GLU A 102 16.74 -22.45 6.92
C GLU A 102 15.82 -21.42 7.60
N VAL A 103 15.88 -20.16 7.18
CA VAL A 103 15.11 -19.05 7.77
C VAL A 103 14.44 -18.25 6.65
N PRO A 104 13.20 -18.60 6.27
CA PRO A 104 12.44 -17.80 5.32
C PRO A 104 12.19 -16.41 5.91
N ARG A 105 12.25 -15.39 5.05
CA ARG A 105 11.92 -14.01 5.43
C ARG A 105 10.49 -13.71 5.00
N PRO A 106 9.66 -13.18 5.90
CA PRO A 106 8.30 -12.81 5.53
C PRO A 106 8.30 -11.61 4.60
N ASN A 107 7.39 -11.63 3.64
CA ASN A 107 7.14 -10.54 2.72
C ASN A 107 5.63 -10.39 2.53
N VAL A 108 5.22 -9.24 2.00
CA VAL A 108 3.82 -8.93 1.68
C VAL A 108 3.76 -8.45 0.23
N LEU A 109 2.77 -8.94 -0.52
CA LEU A 109 2.41 -8.46 -1.84
C LEU A 109 1.03 -7.82 -1.77
N TRP A 110 0.98 -6.50 -1.93
CA TRP A 110 -0.28 -5.82 -2.23
C TRP A 110 -0.69 -6.13 -3.66
N GLU A 111 -1.85 -6.75 -3.82
CA GLU A 111 -2.56 -6.85 -5.09
C GLU A 111 -3.64 -5.76 -5.10
N ILE A 112 -3.36 -4.68 -5.83
CA ILE A 112 -4.15 -3.45 -5.80
C ILE A 112 -5.13 -3.47 -6.97
N HIS A 113 -6.42 -3.53 -6.63
CA HIS A 113 -7.53 -3.46 -7.55
C HIS A 113 -7.93 -2.00 -7.70
N THR A 114 -7.39 -1.33 -8.72
CA THR A 114 -7.71 0.08 -8.98
C THR A 114 -9.12 0.24 -9.55
N SER A 115 -9.64 1.46 -9.46
CA SER A 115 -10.90 1.88 -10.07
C SER A 115 -10.70 3.19 -10.83
N GLU A 116 -11.73 3.60 -11.56
CA GLU A 116 -11.74 4.94 -12.15
C GLU A 116 -11.61 5.99 -11.05
N LYS A 117 -11.01 7.13 -11.39
CA LYS A 117 -11.01 8.31 -10.53
C LYS A 117 -12.46 8.73 -10.27
N ASP A 118 -12.76 9.05 -9.02
CA ASP A 118 -14.02 9.67 -8.63
C ASP A 118 -13.75 10.94 -7.79
N ASP A 119 -14.80 11.54 -7.24
CA ASP A 119 -14.71 12.75 -6.42
C ASP A 119 -13.94 12.55 -5.11
N SER A 120 -13.73 11.29 -4.70
CA SER A 120 -12.98 10.97 -3.49
C SER A 120 -11.47 10.97 -3.76
N GLY A 121 -10.99 10.49 -4.92
CA GLY A 121 -9.55 10.45 -5.11
C GLY A 121 -9.02 9.81 -6.39
N LEU A 122 -7.68 9.72 -6.45
CA LEU A 122 -6.94 9.09 -7.54
C LEU A 122 -6.79 7.59 -7.29
N HIS A 123 -7.70 6.80 -7.85
CA HIS A 123 -7.76 5.35 -7.59
C HIS A 123 -6.93 4.49 -8.55
N ASN A 124 -6.38 5.05 -9.62
CA ASN A 124 -5.63 4.34 -10.65
C ASN A 124 -4.14 4.66 -10.72
N GLY A 125 -3.68 5.71 -10.00
CA GLY A 125 -2.30 6.18 -10.06
C GLY A 125 -1.91 6.72 -11.44
N ALA A 126 -0.63 7.05 -11.62
CA ALA A 126 -0.09 7.53 -12.88
C ALA A 126 0.99 6.59 -13.43
N ASP A 127 0.80 6.11 -14.66
CA ASP A 127 1.82 5.39 -15.42
C ASP A 127 2.95 6.37 -15.76
N VAL A 128 4.10 6.13 -15.16
CA VAL A 128 5.31 6.93 -15.33
C VAL A 128 6.37 6.17 -16.11
N SER A 129 6.03 5.04 -16.74
CA SER A 129 6.99 4.17 -17.44
C SER A 129 7.80 4.94 -18.48
N MET A 130 7.16 5.85 -19.22
CA MET A 130 7.82 6.70 -20.22
C MET A 130 8.80 7.73 -19.64
N LEU A 131 8.63 8.11 -18.37
CA LEU A 131 9.47 9.08 -17.66
C LEU A 131 10.49 8.41 -16.74
N SER A 132 10.28 7.13 -16.42
CA SER A 132 11.08 6.38 -15.45
C SER A 132 12.45 6.01 -16.02
N GLN A 133 13.47 6.09 -15.18
CA GLN A 133 14.80 5.54 -15.48
C GLN A 133 14.77 4.02 -15.68
N PHE A 134 13.71 3.35 -15.20
CA PHE A 134 13.50 1.92 -15.30
C PHE A 134 12.17 1.60 -16.01
N ASN A 135 12.01 2.04 -17.25
CA ASN A 135 10.80 1.81 -18.06
C ASN A 135 10.27 0.34 -18.04
N HIS A 136 11.18 -0.63 -17.99
CA HIS A 136 10.83 -2.05 -17.94
C HIS A 136 10.09 -2.48 -16.66
N GLU A 137 10.11 -1.67 -15.59
CA GLU A 137 9.39 -1.93 -14.35
C GLU A 137 7.89 -1.62 -14.45
N LYS A 138 7.44 -0.98 -15.54
CA LYS A 138 6.03 -0.62 -15.78
C LYS A 138 5.41 0.07 -14.57
N GLU A 139 6.08 1.11 -14.09
CA GLU A 139 5.78 1.76 -12.84
C GLU A 139 4.50 2.60 -12.94
N VAL A 140 3.58 2.36 -11.99
CA VAL A 140 2.43 3.22 -11.72
C VAL A 140 2.60 3.85 -10.34
N LEU A 141 2.64 5.17 -10.32
CA LEU A 141 2.96 5.97 -9.14
C LEU A 141 1.72 6.61 -8.54
N PHE A 142 1.53 6.44 -7.24
CA PHE A 142 0.48 7.10 -6.47
C PHE A 142 1.03 8.27 -5.64
N PRO A 143 0.21 9.31 -5.38
CA PRO A 143 0.61 10.45 -4.57
C PRO A 143 0.82 10.04 -3.08
N PRO A 144 1.44 10.92 -2.26
CA PRO A 144 1.53 10.71 -0.82
C PRO A 144 0.15 10.59 -0.18
N LEU A 145 0.08 9.91 0.98
CA LEU A 145 -1.14 9.66 1.74
C LEU A 145 -2.15 8.77 1.01
N THR A 146 -1.68 7.90 0.11
CA THR A 146 -2.56 6.93 -0.54
C THR A 146 -3.02 5.90 0.49
N MET A 147 -4.35 5.74 0.60
CA MET A 147 -4.97 4.78 1.49
C MET A 147 -5.39 3.53 0.70
N LEU A 148 -5.14 2.37 1.29
CA LEU A 148 -5.46 1.05 0.74
C LEU A 148 -6.35 0.32 1.73
N ARG A 149 -7.57 0.00 1.30
CA ARG A 149 -8.52 -0.82 2.06
C ARG A 149 -8.42 -2.28 1.65
N VAL A 150 -8.32 -3.17 2.62
CA VAL A 150 -8.32 -4.62 2.37
C VAL A 150 -9.69 -5.10 1.91
N LYS A 151 -9.72 -5.90 0.83
CA LYS A 151 -10.96 -6.44 0.26
C LYS A 151 -11.52 -7.56 1.14
N LEU A 152 -12.83 -7.54 1.36
CA LEU A 152 -13.56 -8.65 1.97
C LEU A 152 -13.56 -9.87 1.04
N ARG A 153 -13.48 -11.04 1.63
CA ARG A 153 -13.63 -12.32 0.93
C ARG A 153 -15.07 -12.43 0.39
N GLN A 154 -15.23 -12.83 -0.86
CA GLN A 154 -16.56 -12.98 -1.45
C GLN A 154 -17.35 -14.12 -0.76
N PRO A 155 -18.65 -13.92 -0.44
CA PRO A 155 -19.48 -14.94 0.16
C PRO A 155 -19.67 -16.09 -0.85
N GLY A 156 -19.04 -17.23 -0.56
CA GLY A 156 -18.96 -18.39 -1.46
C GLY A 156 -17.72 -19.25 -1.24
N SER A 157 -16.67 -18.67 -0.64
CA SER A 157 -15.56 -19.42 -0.04
C SER A 157 -15.86 -19.59 1.46
N SER A 158 -16.11 -20.83 1.85
CA SER A 158 -16.66 -21.25 3.14
C SER A 158 -15.94 -20.65 4.35
N SER A 159 -16.63 -19.76 5.08
CA SER A 159 -16.48 -19.56 6.53
C SER A 159 -17.81 -19.04 7.08
N GLN A 160 -18.51 -19.89 7.85
CA GLN A 160 -19.65 -19.45 8.66
C GLN A 160 -19.13 -18.47 9.71
N ALA A 161 -19.65 -17.25 9.73
CA ALA A 161 -19.36 -16.27 10.76
C ALA A 161 -19.89 -16.80 12.11
N LYS A 162 -19.01 -17.37 12.94
CA LYS A 162 -19.34 -17.63 14.35
C LYS A 162 -19.51 -16.29 15.05
N GLN A 163 -20.68 -16.07 15.66
CA GLN A 163 -20.88 -14.96 16.60
C GLN A 163 -19.91 -15.13 17.77
N LEU A 164 -19.02 -14.16 17.95
CA LEU A 164 -17.96 -14.19 18.95
C LEU A 164 -18.48 -13.63 20.28
N THR A 165 -18.64 -14.51 21.27
CA THR A 165 -18.74 -14.16 22.69
C THR A 165 -17.33 -14.22 23.30
N THR A 166 -16.84 -13.08 23.83
CA THR A 166 -15.61 -12.91 24.65
C THR A 166 -14.39 -13.70 24.19
N THR A 167 -13.61 -13.10 23.29
CA THR A 167 -12.43 -13.71 22.65
C THR A 167 -11.24 -12.77 22.83
N SER A 168 -10.07 -13.33 23.12
CA SER A 168 -8.79 -12.60 23.29
C SER A 168 -8.42 -11.77 22.05
N VAL A 169 -7.55 -10.77 22.21
CA VAL A 169 -7.09 -9.91 21.09
C VAL A 169 -6.52 -10.73 19.93
N ALA A 170 -5.81 -11.82 20.22
CA ALA A 170 -5.26 -12.70 19.20
C ALA A 170 -6.35 -13.41 18.38
N GLU A 171 -7.43 -13.86 19.04
CA GLU A 171 -8.56 -14.52 18.37
C GLU A 171 -9.38 -13.52 17.54
N GLN A 172 -9.50 -12.28 18.00
CA GLN A 172 -10.11 -11.20 17.22
C GLN A 172 -9.31 -10.90 15.96
N ILE A 173 -7.98 -10.83 16.05
CA ILE A 173 -7.09 -10.65 14.89
C ILE A 173 -7.22 -11.81 13.90
N ALA A 174 -7.19 -13.06 14.39
CA ALA A 174 -7.33 -14.24 13.55
C ALA A 174 -8.68 -14.27 12.81
N SER A 175 -9.78 -14.06 13.53
CA SER A 175 -11.12 -14.01 12.95
C SER A 175 -11.27 -12.86 11.94
N SER A 176 -10.69 -11.70 12.25
CA SER A 176 -10.67 -10.56 11.32
C SER A 176 -9.97 -10.93 10.01
N ARG A 177 -8.79 -11.56 10.08
CA ARG A 177 -8.02 -11.98 8.90
C ARG A 177 -8.78 -12.97 8.01
N GLU A 178 -9.59 -13.86 8.57
CA GLU A 178 -10.40 -14.80 7.80
C GLU A 178 -11.47 -14.13 6.92
N ARG A 179 -11.93 -12.93 7.32
CA ARG A 179 -12.93 -12.14 6.56
C ARG A 179 -12.34 -11.49 5.31
N PHE A 180 -11.02 -11.41 5.21
CA PHE A 180 -10.33 -10.68 4.15
C PHE A 180 -9.73 -11.61 3.09
N GLN A 181 -9.47 -11.04 1.91
CA GLN A 181 -8.79 -11.72 0.80
C GLN A 181 -7.28 -11.73 1.03
N VAL A 182 -6.84 -12.65 1.89
CA VAL A 182 -5.43 -12.91 2.20
C VAL A 182 -5.09 -14.34 1.82
N THR A 183 -4.03 -14.52 1.03
CA THR A 183 -3.52 -15.84 0.63
C THR A 183 -2.01 -15.92 0.86
N GLN A 184 -1.51 -17.13 1.14
CA GLN A 184 -0.07 -17.40 1.13
C GLN A 184 0.34 -17.82 -0.27
N ASP A 185 1.42 -17.25 -0.81
CA ASP A 185 1.97 -17.61 -2.11
C ASP A 185 3.50 -17.79 -2.00
N LYS A 186 4.05 -18.59 -2.91
CA LYS A 186 5.48 -18.83 -3.04
C LYS A 186 5.87 -18.83 -4.51
N ARG A 187 6.77 -17.90 -4.89
CA ARG A 187 7.31 -17.80 -6.25
C ARG A 187 8.80 -17.55 -6.21
N GLU A 188 9.55 -18.19 -7.10
CA GLU A 188 11.01 -18.01 -7.22
C GLU A 188 11.75 -18.15 -5.88
N GLY A 189 11.31 -19.07 -5.03
CA GLY A 189 11.89 -19.29 -3.69
C GLY A 189 11.46 -18.29 -2.61
N LYS A 190 10.74 -17.22 -2.96
CA LYS A 190 10.24 -16.20 -2.03
C LYS A 190 8.85 -16.55 -1.55
N GLN A 191 8.64 -16.49 -0.24
CA GLN A 191 7.33 -16.63 0.40
C GLN A 191 6.76 -15.26 0.75
N PHE A 192 5.47 -15.05 0.49
CA PHE A 192 4.80 -13.80 0.80
C PHE A 192 3.31 -13.99 1.07
N GLU A 193 2.75 -13.11 1.91
CA GLU A 193 1.30 -12.94 2.01
C GLU A 193 0.83 -12.07 0.85
N ARG A 194 -0.07 -12.57 0.01
CA ARG A 194 -0.76 -11.75 -0.97
C ARG A 194 -2.05 -11.21 -0.36
N ILE A 195 -2.24 -9.90 -0.42
CA ILE A 195 -3.40 -9.22 0.16
C ILE A 195 -4.07 -8.39 -0.92
N ALA A 196 -5.33 -8.71 -1.22
CA ALA A 196 -6.10 -7.93 -2.19
C ALA A 196 -6.63 -6.66 -1.52
N VAL A 197 -6.34 -5.52 -2.13
CA VAL A 197 -6.71 -4.19 -1.62
C VAL A 197 -7.35 -3.35 -2.73
N VAL A 198 -8.09 -2.32 -2.34
CA VAL A 198 -8.58 -1.27 -3.22
C VAL A 198 -8.08 0.07 -2.69
N PRO A 199 -7.74 1.03 -3.56
CA PRO A 199 -7.57 2.41 -3.15
C PRO A 199 -8.83 2.94 -2.44
N HIS A 200 -8.61 3.74 -1.42
CA HIS A 200 -9.64 4.33 -0.59
C HIS A 200 -9.26 5.77 -0.24
N VAL A 201 -10.24 6.53 0.25
CA VAL A 201 -10.13 7.95 0.62
C VAL A 201 -10.85 8.12 1.94
#